data_AF-A0A356TQH4-F1
#
_entry.id   AF-A0A356TQH4-F1
#
_cell.length_a   1.000
_cell.length_b   1.000
_cell.length_c   1.000
_cell.angle_alpha   90.00
_cell.angle_beta   90.00
_cell.angle_gamma   90.00
#
_symmetry.space_group_name_H-M   'P 1'
#
loop_
_entity.id
_entity.type
_entity.pdbx_description
1 polymer ?
#
loop_
_entity_poly.entity_id
_entity_poly.type
_entity_poly.pdbx_seq_one_letter_code
_entity_poly.pdbx_strand_id
1 'polypeptide(L)'
;CDDTHHARVSQGAGLHEGSPVLVSGVRVGEVEAVTVIEGQVDVELSIASDHQVTLRQDSCVLAAAGDGEPTLVLVPGTGAP
;
A
#
# COMPACT_ATOMS: atom_id res chain seq x y z
N CYS A 1 -15.02 -7.45 8.60
CA CYS A 1 -15.28 -7.08 7.20
C CYS A 1 -14.00 -6.42 6.76
N ASP A 2 -13.20 -7.11 5.95
CA ASP A 2 -11.96 -6.55 5.43
C ASP A 2 -12.26 -5.28 4.64
N ASP A 3 -11.51 -4.21 4.93
CA ASP A 3 -11.65 -2.94 4.24
C ASP A 3 -10.67 -2.94 3.06
N THR A 4 -11.21 -2.97 1.84
CA THR A 4 -10.43 -2.87 0.61
C THR A 4 -10.11 -1.40 0.33
N HIS A 5 -8.85 -1.10 0.11
CA HIS A 5 -8.33 0.22 -0.17
C HIS A 5 -7.59 0.24 -1.52
N HIS A 6 -7.60 1.40 -2.18
CA HIS A 6 -6.87 1.62 -3.42
C HIS A 6 -5.78 2.67 -3.20
N ALA A 7 -4.57 2.38 -3.66
CA ALA A 7 -3.43 3.28 -3.62
C ALA A 7 -2.84 3.46 -5.01
N ARG A 8 -2.51 4.70 -5.38
CA ARG A 8 -1.74 4.97 -6.60
C ARG A 8 -0.28 5.24 -6.27
N VAL A 9 0.60 4.52 -6.96
CA VAL A 9 2.05 4.71 -6.88
C VAL A 9 2.62 5.05 -8.25
N SER A 10 3.56 6.00 -8.26
CA SER A 10 4.25 6.42 -9.48
C SER A 10 5.24 5.37 -10.00
N GLN A 11 5.68 4.45 -9.12
CA GLN A 11 6.57 3.34 -9.44
C GLN A 11 6.12 2.09 -8.67
N GLY A 12 5.63 1.08 -9.38
CA GLY A 12 5.20 -0.18 -8.78
C GLY A 12 6.33 -1.19 -8.64
N ALA A 13 7.43 -0.84 -7.96
CA ALA A 13 8.73 -1.53 -7.88
C ALA A 13 8.70 -3.07 -7.71
N GLY A 14 8.24 -3.80 -8.72
CA GLY A 14 8.02 -5.25 -8.69
C GLY A 14 6.81 -5.71 -7.87
N LEU A 15 5.89 -4.81 -7.49
CA LEU A 15 4.71 -5.18 -6.71
C LEU A 15 3.84 -6.19 -7.47
N HIS A 16 3.36 -7.18 -6.74
CA HIS A 16 2.47 -8.23 -7.24
C HIS A 16 1.41 -8.57 -6.20
N GLU A 17 0.33 -9.22 -6.63
CA GLU A 17 -0.67 -9.80 -5.74
C GLU A 17 0.00 -10.70 -4.67
N GLY A 18 -0.39 -10.54 -3.41
CA GLY A 18 0.23 -11.18 -2.24
C GLY A 18 1.41 -10.39 -1.65
N SER A 19 1.83 -9.28 -2.26
CA SER A 19 2.90 -8.44 -1.69
C SER A 19 2.49 -7.90 -0.31
N PRO A 20 3.39 -7.91 0.69
CA PRO A 20 3.11 -7.35 2.00
C PRO A 20 2.76 -5.87 1.94
N VAL A 21 1.79 -5.48 2.76
CA VAL A 21 1.47 -4.08 3.03
C VAL A 21 1.99 -3.73 4.42
N LEU A 22 3.01 -2.87 4.46
CA LEU A 22 3.63 -2.39 5.69
C LEU A 22 3.22 -0.95 5.97
N VAL A 23 2.80 -0.69 7.21
CA VAL A 23 2.60 0.67 7.74
C VAL A 23 3.55 0.84 8.92
N SER A 24 4.46 1.82 8.84
CA SER A 24 5.46 2.05 9.90
C SER A 24 6.25 0.78 10.30
N GLY A 25 6.49 -0.12 9.34
CA GLY A 25 7.19 -1.40 9.57
C GLY A 25 6.32 -2.54 10.11
N VAL A 26 5.02 -2.33 10.30
CA VAL A 26 4.06 -3.36 10.73
C VAL A 26 3.30 -3.87 9.51
N ARG A 27 3.25 -5.19 9.32
CA ARG A 27 2.38 -5.79 8.29
C ARG A 27 0.93 -5.64 8.72
N VAL A 28 0.17 -4.87 7.94
CA VAL A 28 -1.25 -4.59 8.20
C VAL A 28 -2.17 -5.30 7.22
N GLY A 29 -1.61 -5.88 6.16
CA GLY A 29 -2.37 -6.51 5.10
C GLY A 29 -1.51 -6.95 3.94
N GLU A 30 -2.17 -7.15 2.80
CA GLU A 30 -1.57 -7.63 1.56
C GLU A 30 -2.20 -6.96 0.33
N VAL A 31 -1.43 -6.98 -0.77
CA VAL A 31 -1.87 -6.47 -2.07
C VAL A 31 -2.77 -7.50 -2.71
N GLU A 32 -3.99 -7.11 -3.05
CA GLU A 32 -4.97 -7.94 -3.77
C GLU A 32 -4.78 -7.87 -5.28
N ALA A 33 -4.45 -6.68 -5.81
CA ALA A 33 -4.27 -6.51 -7.24
C ALA A 33 -3.34 -5.35 -7.57
N VAL A 34 -2.69 -5.43 -8.73
CA VAL A 34 -1.84 -4.37 -9.27
C VAL A 34 -2.23 -4.12 -10.73
N THR A 35 -2.68 -2.89 -11.02
CA THR A 35 -3.11 -2.47 -12.35
C THR A 35 -2.31 -1.25 -12.79
N VAL A 36 -1.76 -1.27 -14.00
CA VAL A 36 -1.04 -0.10 -14.54
C VAL A 36 -1.98 0.67 -15.48
N ILE A 37 -2.30 1.91 -15.12
CA ILE A 37 -3.19 2.81 -15.86
C ILE A 37 -2.43 4.09 -16.22
N GLU A 38 -2.25 4.34 -17.52
CA GLU A 38 -1.61 5.57 -18.03
C GLU A 38 -0.20 5.84 -17.44
N GLY A 39 0.56 4.79 -17.12
CA GLY A 39 1.90 4.90 -16.52
C GLY A 39 1.89 5.12 -15.00
N GLN A 40 0.72 5.19 -14.37
CA GLN A 40 0.55 5.12 -12.92
C GLN A 40 0.20 3.67 -12.54
N VAL A 41 0.69 3.21 -11.40
CA VAL A 41 0.35 1.88 -10.89
C VAL A 41 -0.71 2.06 -9.81
N ASP A 42 -1.92 1.58 -10.09
CA ASP A 42 -3.02 1.46 -9.15
C ASP A 42 -2.92 0.10 -8.45
N VAL A 43 -2.90 0.11 -7.13
CA VAL A 43 -2.70 -1.06 -6.28
C VAL A 43 -3.91 -1.18 -5.38
N GLU A 44 -4.60 -2.32 -5.46
CA GLU A 44 -5.65 -2.71 -4.53
C GLU A 44 -5.02 -3.46 -3.37
N LEU A 45 -5.35 -3.05 -2.15
CA LEU A 45 -4.80 -3.62 -0.93
C LEU A 45 -5.89 -3.81 0.10
N SER A 46 -5.87 -4.94 0.78
CA SER A 46 -6.78 -5.25 1.88
C SER A 46 -6.07 -4.97 3.19
N ILE A 47 -6.69 -4.21 4.09
CA ILE A 47 -6.20 -4.00 5.46
C ILE A 47 -7.07 -4.80 6.41
N ALA A 48 -6.43 -5.60 7.27
CA ALA A 48 -7.15 -6.35 8.29
C ALA A 48 -7.84 -5.38 9.25
N SER A 49 -9.13 -5.61 9.53
CA SER A 49 -9.95 -4.71 10.36
C SER A 49 -9.43 -4.49 11.79
N ASP A 50 -8.50 -5.34 12.26
CA ASP A 50 -7.84 -5.20 13.57
C ASP A 50 -6.88 -3.99 13.58
N HIS A 51 -6.38 -3.58 12.42
CA HIS A 51 -5.50 -2.44 12.26
C HIS A 51 -6.29 -1.17 11.93
N GLN A 52 -6.38 -0.25 12.89
CA GLN A 52 -6.90 1.11 12.68
C GLN A 52 -5.88 1.96 11.90
N VAL A 53 -5.62 1.62 10.65
CA VAL A 53 -4.78 2.41 9.76
C VAL A 53 -5.62 3.53 9.18
N THR A 54 -5.40 4.77 9.64
CA THR A 54 -6.04 5.93 9.02
C THR A 54 -5.30 6.27 7.73
N LEU A 55 -5.76 5.72 6.61
CA LEU A 55 -5.33 6.13 5.29
C LEU A 55 -6.03 7.44 4.93
N ARG A 56 -5.27 8.52 4.87
CA ARG A 56 -5.76 9.80 4.38
C ARG A 56 -5.34 9.99 2.93
N GLN A 57 -6.01 10.90 2.22
CA GLN A 57 -5.72 11.18 0.80
C GLN A 57 -4.30 11.73 0.58
N ASP A 58 -3.67 12.26 1.62
CA ASP A 58 -2.29 12.73 1.65
C ASP A 58 -1.28 11.65 2.08
N SER A 59 -1.72 10.41 2.32
CA SER A 59 -0.82 9.30 2.57
C SER A 59 0.01 8.98 1.32
N CYS A 60 1.33 8.96 1.49
CA CYS A 60 2.26 8.56 0.45
C CYS A 60 2.43 7.05 0.47
N VAL A 61 2.46 6.44 -0.71
CA VAL A 61 2.71 5.00 -0.85
C VAL A 61 3.98 4.81 -1.68
N LEU A 62 4.88 3.99 -1.16
CA LEU A 62 6.20 3.74 -1.72
C LEU A 62 6.36 2.24 -1.92
N ALA A 63 6.69 1.83 -3.13
CA ALA A 63 7.11 0.46 -3.40
C ALA A 63 8.61 0.35 -3.04
N ALA A 64 8.94 -0.52 -2.09
CA ALA A 64 10.31 -0.78 -1.66
C ALA A 64 10.59 -2.28 -1.70
N ALA A 65 11.84 -2.69 -1.93
CA ALA A 65 12.23 -4.07 -1.69
C ALA A 65 12.50 -4.23 -0.18
N GLY A 66 11.69 -5.06 0.49
CA GLY A 66 11.89 -5.51 1.87
C GLY A 66 12.96 -6.60 1.93
N ASP A 67 12.76 -7.64 2.75
CA ASP A 67 13.61 -8.84 2.91
C ASP A 67 13.81 -9.68 1.61
N GLY A 68 14.23 -9.05 0.51
CA GLY A 68 14.32 -9.63 -0.82
C GLY A 68 13.01 -9.62 -1.62
N GLU A 69 11.89 -9.22 -1.01
CA GLU A 69 10.57 -9.21 -1.64
C GLU A 69 10.02 -7.79 -1.83
N PRO A 70 9.38 -7.50 -2.98
CA PRO A 70 8.74 -6.22 -3.21
C PRO A 70 7.61 -6.02 -2.19
N THR A 71 7.63 -4.89 -1.52
CA THR A 71 6.79 -4.57 -0.37
C THR A 71 6.21 -3.19 -0.53
N LEU A 72 4.92 -3.05 -0.20
CA LEU A 72 4.23 -1.77 -0.23
C LEU A 72 4.39 -1.10 1.13
N VAL A 73 5.10 0.02 1.19
CA VAL A 73 5.25 0.82 2.41
C VAL A 73 4.32 2.01 2.35
N LEU A 74 3.41 2.08 3.32
CA LEU A 74 2.51 3.21 3.49
C LEU A 74 3.09 4.17 4.53
N VAL A 75 3.24 5.41 4.10
CA VAL A 75 3.68 6.52 4.92
C VAL A 75 2.49 7.46 5.10
N PRO A 76 1.89 7.54 6.29
CA PRO A 76 0.83 8.52 6.53
C PRO A 76 1.39 9.92 6.33
N GLY A 77 0.71 10.72 5.50
CA GLY A 77 1.06 12.12 5.30
C GLY A 77 0.90 12.87 6.62
N THR A 78 1.82 13.79 6.89
CA THR A 78 1.69 14.76 7.99
C THR A 78 0.81 15.95 7.56
N GLY A 79 -0.20 15.72 6.71
CA GLY A 79 -1.19 16.73 6.37
C GLY A 79 -1.77 17.31 7.65
N ALA A 80 -1.53 18.60 7.86
CA ALA A 80 -2.16 19.35 8.92
C ALA A 80 -3.69 19.14 8.86
N PRO A 81 -4.36 19.01 10.01
CA PRO A 81 -5.79 18.70 10.09
C PRO A 81 -6.68 19.72 9.37
#